data_AF-A0A2X0PP72-F1
#
_entry.id   AF-A0A2X0PP72-F1
#
_cell.length_a   1.000
_cell.length_b   1.000
_cell.length_c   1.000
_cell.angle_alpha   90.00
_cell.angle_beta   90.00
_cell.angle_gamma   90.00
#
_symmetry.space_group_name_H-M   'P 1'
#
loop_
_entity.id
_entity.type
_entity.pdbx_description
1 polymer ?
#
loop_
_entity_poly.entity_id
_entity_poly.type
_entity_poly.pdbx_seq_one_letter_code
_entity_poly.pdbx_strand_id
1 'polypeptide(L)'
;MTFAVFQPGTWHWKEYGNSGLFDLDKKIKDYTDEEYDLFMHAPQQKLKNPPANWGRTALYEGLVPRMLHSVIHSASGRHHEAALSKIVTRKPCPVCHGTRLNKKALTGKIAGKNIAEVSDMDLVSVLKFLDNI
;
A
#
# COMPACT_ATOMS: atom_id res chain seq x y z
N MET A 1 -16.67 8.72 8.84
CA MET A 1 -16.42 7.46 8.10
C MET A 1 -15.17 7.65 7.24
N THR A 2 -14.21 6.72 7.30
CA THR A 2 -12.79 7.05 7.04
C THR A 2 -12.40 7.21 5.58
N PHE A 3 -12.97 6.45 4.64
CA PHE A 3 -12.64 6.53 3.21
C PHE A 3 -13.83 7.07 2.40
N ALA A 4 -14.13 8.36 2.57
CA ALA A 4 -15.33 8.99 2.01
C ALA A 4 -15.44 8.89 0.48
N VAL A 5 -14.32 8.90 -0.23
CA VAL A 5 -14.27 8.83 -1.69
C VAL A 5 -14.70 7.47 -2.26
N PHE A 6 -14.89 6.45 -1.43
CA PHE A 6 -15.38 5.11 -1.82
C PHE A 6 -16.86 4.87 -1.50
N GLN A 7 -17.61 5.90 -1.10
CA GLN A 7 -19.03 5.75 -0.79
C GLN A 7 -19.90 5.54 -2.03
N PRO A 8 -21.06 4.86 -1.88
CA PRO A 8 -22.03 4.77 -2.95
C PRO A 8 -22.30 6.13 -3.62
N GLY A 9 -22.15 6.17 -4.94
CA GLY A 9 -22.36 7.37 -5.75
C GLY A 9 -21.15 8.32 -5.91
N THR A 10 -20.05 8.12 -5.18
CA THR A 10 -18.81 8.89 -5.38
C THR A 10 -18.01 8.40 -6.58
N TRP A 11 -16.98 9.16 -6.95
CA TRP A 11 -16.15 8.87 -8.11
C TRP A 11 -15.53 7.47 -8.08
N HIS A 12 -14.80 7.10 -7.01
CA HIS A 12 -14.18 5.77 -6.96
C HIS A 12 -15.19 4.65 -6.85
N TRP A 13 -16.34 4.86 -6.21
CA TRP A 13 -17.39 3.86 -6.19
C TRP A 13 -17.96 3.63 -7.59
N LYS A 14 -18.20 4.69 -8.38
CA LYS A 14 -18.70 4.60 -9.76
C LYS A 14 -17.75 3.82 -10.67
N GLU A 15 -16.44 3.92 -10.44
CA GLU A 15 -15.44 3.14 -11.20
C GLU A 15 -15.55 1.62 -10.96
N TYR A 16 -16.21 1.17 -9.88
CA TYR A 16 -16.55 -0.25 -9.67
C TYR A 16 -18.00 -0.52 -10.08
N GLY A 17 -18.95 0.23 -9.50
CA GLY A 17 -20.40 0.01 -9.67
C GLY A 17 -20.89 0.21 -11.11
N ASN A 18 -20.30 1.14 -11.86
CA ASN A 18 -20.68 1.40 -13.25
C ASN A 18 -19.76 0.70 -14.26
N SER A 19 -18.81 -0.13 -13.82
CA SER A 19 -17.87 -0.81 -14.73
C SER A 19 -18.54 -1.86 -15.61
N GLY A 20 -19.67 -2.42 -15.16
CA GLY A 20 -20.31 -3.56 -15.80
C GLY A 20 -19.49 -4.86 -15.70
N LEU A 21 -18.43 -4.88 -14.90
CA LEU A 21 -17.56 -6.06 -14.72
C LEU A 21 -18.07 -7.03 -13.64
N PHE A 22 -18.95 -6.57 -12.76
CA PHE A 22 -19.39 -7.33 -11.59
C PHE A 22 -20.91 -7.32 -11.47
N ASP A 23 -21.44 -8.42 -10.96
CA ASP A 23 -22.77 -8.46 -10.36
C ASP A 23 -22.70 -7.80 -8.97
N LEU A 24 -23.42 -6.69 -8.79
CA LEU A 24 -23.39 -5.90 -7.55
C LEU A 24 -24.12 -6.58 -6.39
N ASP A 25 -24.99 -7.55 -6.67
CA ASP A 25 -25.73 -8.31 -5.66
C ASP A 25 -24.99 -9.59 -5.25
N LYS A 26 -23.98 -10.00 -6.02
CA LYS A 26 -23.14 -11.15 -5.73
C LYS A 26 -22.22 -10.86 -4.54
N LYS A 27 -22.18 -11.77 -3.57
CA LYS A 27 -21.30 -11.64 -2.41
C LYS A 27 -19.86 -11.94 -2.83
N ILE A 28 -18.90 -11.17 -2.32
CA ILE A 28 -17.46 -11.32 -2.62
C ILE A 28 -16.97 -12.75 -2.33
N LYS A 29 -17.47 -13.40 -1.27
CA LYS A 29 -17.10 -14.79 -0.94
C LYS A 29 -17.50 -15.83 -2.00
N ASP A 30 -18.40 -15.47 -2.90
CA ASP A 30 -18.92 -16.33 -3.96
C ASP A 30 -18.30 -15.97 -5.32
N TYR A 31 -17.32 -15.04 -5.36
CA TYR A 31 -16.58 -14.69 -6.57
C TYR A 31 -15.69 -15.87 -7.01
N THR A 32 -15.49 -16.01 -8.32
CA THR A 32 -14.40 -16.85 -8.84
C THR A 32 -13.06 -16.18 -8.56
N ASP A 33 -11.97 -16.94 -8.67
CA ASP A 33 -10.62 -16.40 -8.49
C ASP A 33 -10.33 -15.28 -9.49
N GLU A 34 -10.82 -15.39 -10.73
CA GLU A 34 -10.66 -14.37 -11.77
C GLU A 34 -11.47 -13.10 -11.45
N GLU A 35 -12.70 -13.23 -10.98
CA GLU A 35 -13.52 -12.08 -10.56
C GLU A 35 -12.88 -11.38 -9.36
N TYR A 36 -12.39 -12.15 -8.39
CA TYR A 36 -11.73 -11.61 -7.21
C TYR A 36 -10.41 -10.90 -7.57
N ASP A 37 -9.58 -11.50 -8.42
CA ASP A 37 -8.33 -10.90 -8.87
C ASP A 37 -8.61 -9.62 -9.70
N LEU A 38 -9.62 -9.67 -10.58
CA LEU A 38 -10.06 -8.49 -11.32
C LEU A 38 -10.52 -7.36 -10.38
N PHE A 39 -11.26 -7.69 -9.31
CA PHE A 39 -11.72 -6.71 -8.33
C PHE A 39 -10.58 -6.15 -7.46
N MET A 40 -9.67 -7.01 -7.00
CA MET A 40 -8.67 -6.65 -6.01
C MET A 40 -7.36 -6.14 -6.63
N HIS A 41 -6.88 -6.74 -7.71
CA HIS A 41 -5.49 -6.63 -8.15
C HIS A 41 -5.30 -6.15 -9.59
N ALA A 42 -6.38 -6.00 -10.35
CA ALA A 42 -6.29 -5.58 -11.74
C ALA A 42 -5.46 -4.30 -11.93
N PRO A 43 -4.59 -4.26 -12.95
CA PRO A 43 -3.86 -3.06 -13.29
C PRO A 43 -4.82 -2.00 -13.84
N GLN A 44 -4.35 -0.76 -13.87
CA GLN A 44 -5.09 0.32 -14.49
C GLN A 44 -5.27 0.06 -15.99
N GLN A 45 -6.53 -0.01 -16.47
CA GLN A 45 -6.85 -0.42 -17.83
C GLN A 45 -8.10 0.27 -18.37
N LYS A 46 -8.21 0.34 -19.71
CA LYS A 46 -9.43 0.73 -20.39
C LYS A 46 -10.36 -0.47 -20.51
N LEU A 47 -11.65 -0.26 -20.25
CA LEU A 47 -12.66 -1.27 -20.54
C LEU A 47 -12.81 -1.42 -22.05
N LYS A 48 -12.87 -2.67 -22.53
CA LYS A 48 -13.10 -2.96 -23.95
C LYS A 48 -14.51 -2.57 -24.38
N ASN A 49 -15.50 -2.92 -23.56
CA ASN A 49 -16.93 -2.65 -23.80
C ASN A 49 -17.51 -1.89 -22.60
N PRO A 50 -17.18 -0.60 -22.44
CA PRO A 50 -17.67 0.18 -21.30
C PRO A 50 -19.19 0.38 -21.37
N PRO A 51 -19.92 0.29 -20.25
CA PRO A 51 -21.32 0.69 -20.17
C PRO A 51 -21.56 2.16 -20.53
N ALA A 52 -22.80 2.51 -20.88
CA ALA A 52 -23.14 3.88 -21.30
C ALA A 52 -22.90 4.95 -20.21
N ASN A 53 -22.97 4.56 -18.93
CA ASN A 53 -22.71 5.41 -17.77
C ASN A 53 -21.22 5.40 -17.32
N TRP A 54 -20.33 4.79 -18.11
CA TRP A 54 -18.89 4.81 -17.88
C TRP A 54 -18.28 6.16 -18.30
N GLY A 55 -17.36 6.68 -17.50
CA GLY A 55 -16.68 7.94 -17.82
C GLY A 55 -15.83 7.83 -19.09
N ARG A 56 -15.93 8.81 -19.99
CA ARG A 56 -15.21 8.81 -21.29
C ARG A 56 -13.70 8.64 -21.16
N THR A 57 -13.12 9.12 -20.06
CA THR A 57 -11.68 9.03 -19.76
C THR A 57 -11.40 8.13 -18.55
N ALA A 58 -12.41 7.43 -18.02
CA ALA A 58 -12.25 6.61 -16.83
C ALA A 58 -11.46 5.34 -17.13
N LEU A 59 -10.60 4.98 -16.18
CA LEU A 59 -9.83 3.75 -16.19
C LEU A 59 -10.30 2.87 -15.04
N TYR A 60 -10.43 1.58 -15.31
CA TYR A 60 -10.68 0.59 -14.29
C TYR A 60 -9.36 0.20 -13.62
N GLU A 61 -9.37 0.05 -12.30
CA GLU A 61 -8.21 -0.37 -11.50
C GLU A 61 -8.73 -1.14 -10.27
N GLY A 62 -8.04 -2.23 -9.92
CA GLY A 62 -8.37 -3.02 -8.74
C GLY A 62 -8.27 -2.23 -7.43
N LEU A 63 -8.95 -2.70 -6.39
CA LEU A 63 -9.03 -2.01 -5.11
C LEU A 63 -7.67 -1.83 -4.43
N VAL A 64 -6.80 -2.86 -4.45
CA VAL A 64 -5.48 -2.82 -3.82
C VAL A 64 -4.54 -1.79 -4.48
N PRO A 65 -4.25 -1.86 -5.79
CA PRO A 65 -3.38 -0.87 -6.43
C PRO A 65 -3.93 0.56 -6.28
N ARG A 66 -5.26 0.72 -6.35
CA ARG A 66 -5.91 2.02 -6.09
C ARG A 66 -5.66 2.53 -4.69
N MET A 67 -5.95 1.72 -3.67
CA MET A 67 -5.75 2.08 -2.27
C MET A 67 -4.28 2.39 -1.97
N LEU A 68 -3.35 1.64 -2.58
CA LEU A 68 -1.92 1.90 -2.46
C LEU A 68 -1.58 3.30 -2.97
N HIS A 69 -2.02 3.67 -4.17
CA HIS A 69 -1.65 4.94 -4.76
C HIS A 69 -2.44 6.14 -4.21
N SER A 70 -3.77 6.04 -4.09
CA SER A 70 -4.63 7.17 -3.74
C SER A 70 -4.71 7.45 -2.23
N VAL A 71 -4.44 6.44 -1.39
CA VAL A 71 -4.55 6.56 0.07
C VAL A 71 -3.24 6.28 0.79
N ILE A 72 -2.62 5.11 0.61
CA ILE A 72 -1.51 4.66 1.45
C ILE A 72 -0.22 5.42 1.16
N HIS A 73 0.10 5.63 -0.12
CA HIS A 73 1.31 6.32 -0.56
C HIS A 73 1.10 7.81 -0.85
N SER A 74 -0.13 8.31 -0.70
CA SER A 74 -0.45 9.73 -0.91
C SER A 74 -0.19 10.56 0.36
N ALA A 75 -0.07 11.87 0.19
CA ALA A 75 0.10 12.80 1.32
C ALA A 75 -1.08 12.75 2.31
N SER A 76 -2.28 12.38 1.84
CA SER A 76 -3.47 12.25 2.67
C SER A 76 -3.50 10.99 3.53
N GLY A 77 -2.64 9.99 3.24
CA GLY A 77 -2.57 8.75 4.01
C GLY A 77 -2.34 8.96 5.51
N ARG A 78 -1.65 10.04 5.89
CA ARG A 78 -1.45 10.41 7.31
C ARG A 78 -2.77 10.65 8.05
N HIS A 79 -3.79 11.20 7.39
CA HIS A 79 -5.10 11.43 8.00
C HIS A 79 -5.88 10.13 8.26
N HIS A 80 -5.47 9.04 7.61
CA HIS A 80 -6.12 7.74 7.71
C HIS A 80 -5.33 6.73 8.55
N GLU A 81 -4.26 7.15 9.24
CA GLU A 81 -3.33 6.23 9.92
C GLU A 81 -4.04 5.23 10.85
N ALA A 82 -4.99 5.70 11.67
CA ALA A 82 -5.73 4.86 12.60
C ALA A 82 -6.66 3.82 11.93
N ALA A 83 -7.10 4.07 10.69
CA ALA A 83 -7.85 3.08 9.92
C ALA A 83 -6.93 2.18 9.11
N LEU A 84 -5.87 2.74 8.52
CA LEU A 84 -4.87 1.99 7.77
C LEU A 84 -4.19 0.95 8.65
N SER A 85 -3.85 1.28 9.91
CA SER A 85 -3.23 0.35 10.85
C SER A 85 -4.03 -0.92 11.13
N LYS A 86 -5.33 -0.92 10.84
CA LYS A 86 -6.22 -2.09 10.99
C LYS A 86 -6.29 -2.99 9.76
N ILE A 87 -5.89 -2.47 8.59
CA ILE A 87 -6.05 -3.16 7.30
C ILE A 87 -4.72 -3.39 6.56
N VAL A 88 -3.63 -2.75 7.00
CA VAL A 88 -2.29 -2.95 6.44
C VAL A 88 -1.35 -3.56 7.48
N THR A 89 -0.40 -4.36 7.02
CA THR A 89 0.69 -4.88 7.85
C THR A 89 2.01 -4.23 7.45
N ARG A 90 2.78 -3.77 8.44
CA ARG A 90 4.15 -3.28 8.22
C ARG A 90 5.11 -4.46 8.31
N LYS A 91 5.97 -4.62 7.29
CA LYS A 91 7.03 -5.64 7.24
C LYS A 91 8.38 -4.97 6.98
N PRO A 92 9.51 -5.59 7.39
CA PRO A 92 10.83 -5.10 7.02
C PRO A 92 10.96 -5.00 5.50
N CYS A 93 11.52 -3.88 5.02
CA CYS A 93 11.76 -3.69 3.60
C CYS A 93 12.74 -4.77 3.08
N PRO A 94 12.46 -5.47 1.97
CA PRO A 94 13.34 -6.53 1.47
C PRO A 94 14.68 -6.00 0.93
N VAL A 95 14.78 -4.70 0.64
CA VAL A 95 15.99 -4.08 0.07
C VAL A 95 16.97 -3.64 1.16
N CYS A 96 16.46 -2.98 2.21
CA CYS A 96 17.30 -2.46 3.30
C CYS A 96 17.17 -3.28 4.58
N HIS A 97 16.34 -4.32 4.62
CA HIS A 97 16.07 -5.18 5.77
C HIS A 97 15.67 -4.40 7.04
N GLY A 98 15.01 -3.25 6.87
CA GLY A 98 14.57 -2.40 7.98
C GLY A 98 15.60 -1.35 8.44
N THR A 99 16.83 -1.37 7.92
CA THR A 99 17.86 -0.38 8.26
C THR A 99 17.53 1.04 7.79
N ARG A 100 16.63 1.19 6.81
CA ARG A 100 16.24 2.47 6.17
C ARG A 100 17.39 3.22 5.50
N LEU A 101 18.52 2.54 5.29
CA LEU A 101 19.73 3.11 4.70
C LEU A 101 20.04 2.46 3.36
N ASN A 102 20.71 3.22 2.49
CA ASN A 102 21.24 2.69 1.25
C ASN A 102 22.54 1.90 1.50
N LYS A 103 22.95 1.08 0.52
CA LYS A 103 24.15 0.23 0.64
C LYS A 103 25.43 1.03 0.93
N LYS A 104 25.57 2.24 0.37
CA LYS A 104 26.74 3.11 0.56
C LYS A 104 26.83 3.65 1.99
N ALA A 105 25.71 3.95 2.64
CA ALA A 105 25.71 4.35 4.04
C ALA A 105 26.17 3.21 4.97
N LEU A 106 25.84 1.96 4.62
CA LEU A 106 26.21 0.77 5.40
C LEU A 106 27.68 0.35 5.25
N THR A 107 28.44 0.94 4.30
CA THR A 107 29.87 0.65 4.14
C THR A 107 30.74 1.40 5.14
N GLY A 108 30.26 2.54 5.66
CA GLY A 108 30.95 3.31 6.69
C GLY A 108 30.93 2.54 8.01
N LYS A 109 32.11 2.32 8.60
CA LYS A 109 32.26 1.56 9.84
C LYS A 109 33.11 2.32 10.85
N ILE A 110 32.72 2.25 12.11
CA ILE A 110 33.50 2.69 13.27
C ILE A 110 33.69 1.45 14.15
N ALA A 111 34.93 1.17 14.56
CA ALA A 111 35.27 -0.03 15.32
C ALA A 111 34.65 -1.34 14.74
N GLY A 112 34.66 -1.47 13.41
CA GLY A 112 34.15 -2.65 12.70
C GLY A 112 32.63 -2.73 12.47
N LYS A 113 31.84 -1.79 13.01
CA LYS A 113 30.37 -1.78 12.90
C LYS A 113 29.85 -0.58 12.13
N ASN A 114 28.81 -0.79 11.31
CA ASN A 114 28.12 0.28 10.60
C ASN A 114 27.01 0.91 11.47
N ILE A 115 26.46 2.03 11.00
CA ILE A 115 25.44 2.80 11.72
C ILE A 115 24.17 2.00 12.04
N ALA A 116 23.75 1.07 11.16
CA ALA A 116 22.56 0.25 11.40
C ALA A 116 22.82 -0.79 12.50
N GLU A 117 24.01 -1.41 12.50
CA GLU A 117 24.43 -2.37 13.52
C GLU A 117 24.53 -1.73 14.91
N VAL A 118 24.97 -0.47 15.00
CA VAL A 118 24.99 0.27 16.26
C VAL A 118 23.59 0.74 16.67
N SER A 119 22.75 1.12 15.72
CA SER A 119 21.37 1.57 16.02
C SER A 119 20.45 0.43 16.47
N ASP A 120 20.79 -0.82 16.16
CA ASP A 120 20.03 -2.01 16.56
C ASP A 120 20.43 -2.56 17.95
N MET A 121 21.51 -2.04 18.53
CA MET A 121 21.96 -2.42 19.86
C MET A 121 21.02 -1.92 20.97
N ASP A 122 20.95 -2.69 22.05
CA ASP A 122 20.40 -2.19 23.30
C ASP A 122 21.31 -1.11 23.93
N LEU A 123 20.75 -0.35 24.87
CA LEU A 123 21.43 0.79 25.49
C LEU A 123 22.77 0.44 26.14
N VAL A 124 22.88 -0.73 26.81
CA VAL A 124 24.12 -1.13 27.50
C VAL A 124 25.20 -1.48 26.48
N SER A 125 24.81 -2.17 25.41
CA SER A 125 25.72 -2.50 24.31
C SER A 125 26.25 -1.25 23.59
N VAL A 126 25.39 -0.25 23.33
CA VAL A 126 25.83 1.02 22.74
C VAL A 126 26.79 1.77 23.64
N LEU A 127 26.51 1.87 24.94
CA LEU A 127 27.42 2.56 25.89
C LEU A 127 28.82 1.93 25.87
N LYS A 128 28.90 0.61 25.98
CA LYS A 128 30.18 -0.12 25.88
C LYS A 128 30.87 0.10 24.53
N PHE A 129 30.12 0.17 23.44
CA PHE A 129 30.69 0.45 22.13
C PHE A 129 31.32 1.85 22.08
N LEU A 130 30.63 2.86 22.62
CA LEU A 130 31.10 4.25 22.66
C LEU A 130 32.32 4.43 23.58
N ASP A 131 32.38 3.73 24.72
CA ASP A 131 33.53 3.79 25.64
C ASP A 131 34.83 3.18 25.04
N ASN A 132 34.71 2.37 23.98
CA ASN A 132 35.82 1.69 23.31
C ASN A 132 36.20 2.32 21.95
N ILE A 133 35.74 3.53 21.65
CA ILE A 133 36.12 4.33 20.48
C ILE A 133 37.04 5.47 20.92
#